data_AF-A0A814RE18-F1
#
_entry.id   AF-A0A814RE18-F1
#
_cell.length_a   1.000
_cell.length_b   1.000
_cell.length_c   1.000
_cell.angle_alpha   90.00
_cell.angle_beta   90.00
_cell.angle_gamma   90.00
#
_symmetry.space_group_name_H-M   'P 1'
#
loop_
_entity.id
_entity.type
_entity.pdbx_description
1 polymer ?
#
loop_
_entity_poly.entity_id
_entity_poly.type
_entity_poly.pdbx_seq_one_letter_code
_entity_poly.pdbx_strand_id
1 'polypeptide(L)'
;MIHGLIAAVISSNFPRILTQTHNQTLNISETAILRCHVKNLGNNHVTWLKYDSKMGTYLPLTVDEQVFYSDKRYYVSSYSTSEDNSYWNLEISNLQIADEGIYECKISNRHASVSIKIHLQVQIPMTIKPARLYVEPGSSVVLDCSIYNINTTNLTWHFSSLNQTFKYSYPDTYEKHQYKQNITTLKLIIPHAKPYHTGLYTCVYDKRQRRSAKLFVEKGLLT
;
A
#
# COMPACT_ATOMS: atom_id res chain seq x y z
N MET A 1 6.07 -28.69 -47.70
CA MET A 1 5.71 -27.33 -47.25
C MET A 1 6.03 -27.24 -45.78
N ILE A 2 7.12 -26.54 -45.44
CA ILE A 2 7.65 -26.43 -44.07
C ILE A 2 7.16 -25.09 -43.52
N HIS A 3 6.27 -25.12 -42.53
CA HIS A 3 5.88 -23.91 -41.79
C HIS A 3 6.99 -23.58 -40.78
N GLY A 4 7.85 -22.63 -41.15
CA GLY A 4 8.84 -22.06 -40.24
C GLY A 4 8.15 -21.14 -39.24
N LEU A 5 8.21 -21.49 -37.95
CA LEU A 5 7.97 -20.58 -36.84
C LEU A 5 9.12 -19.57 -36.80
N ILE A 6 8.88 -18.34 -37.24
CA ILE A 6 9.78 -17.21 -36.99
C ILE A 6 9.56 -16.79 -35.53
N ALA A 7 10.28 -17.40 -34.61
CA ALA A 7 10.55 -16.75 -33.33
C ALA A 7 11.53 -15.61 -33.63
N ALA A 8 11.12 -14.36 -33.37
CA ALA A 8 11.99 -13.21 -33.50
C ALA A 8 13.24 -13.45 -32.64
N VAL A 9 14.40 -13.59 -33.27
CA VAL A 9 15.69 -13.64 -32.57
C VAL A 9 15.89 -12.26 -31.97
N ILE A 10 15.64 -12.10 -30.68
CA ILE A 10 16.11 -10.93 -29.94
C ILE A 10 17.63 -10.93 -30.14
N SER A 11 18.17 -9.89 -30.79
CA SER A 11 19.61 -9.74 -30.97
C SER A 11 20.31 -9.98 -29.64
N SER A 12 21.40 -10.75 -29.64
CA SER A 12 22.20 -11.02 -28.43
C SER A 12 22.69 -9.74 -27.73
N ASN A 13 22.63 -8.60 -28.43
CA ASN A 13 23.03 -7.28 -27.96
C ASN A 13 21.86 -6.36 -27.60
N PHE A 14 20.60 -6.82 -27.63
CA PHE A 14 19.47 -6.00 -27.19
C PHE A 14 19.51 -5.82 -25.66
N PRO A 15 19.15 -4.63 -25.13
CA PRO A 15 19.14 -4.39 -23.69
C PRO A 15 18.30 -5.41 -22.94
N ARG A 16 18.75 -5.77 -21.74
CA ARG A 16 18.02 -6.66 -20.83
C ARG A 16 17.73 -5.94 -19.54
N ILE A 17 16.49 -6.03 -19.09
CA ILE A 17 16.15 -5.61 -17.73
C ILE A 17 16.40 -6.80 -16.80
N LEU A 18 17.30 -6.61 -15.84
CA LEU A 18 17.69 -7.62 -14.86
C LEU A 18 16.79 -7.60 -13.62
N THR A 19 16.13 -6.47 -13.34
CA THR A 19 15.07 -6.43 -12.33
C THR A 19 13.91 -7.33 -12.74
N GLN A 20 13.24 -7.94 -11.76
CA GLN A 20 12.07 -8.78 -12.00
C GLN A 20 10.79 -8.06 -11.60
N THR A 21 9.68 -8.46 -12.24
CA THR A 21 8.34 -8.04 -11.85
C THR A 21 8.06 -8.46 -10.41
N HIS A 22 7.61 -7.53 -9.57
CA HIS A 22 7.34 -7.80 -8.16
C HIS A 22 6.32 -6.81 -7.58
N ASN A 23 5.88 -7.12 -6.36
CA ASN A 23 5.04 -6.24 -5.57
C ASN A 23 5.90 -5.52 -4.52
N GLN A 24 5.72 -4.22 -4.40
CA GLN A 24 6.40 -3.39 -3.41
C GLN A 24 5.34 -2.72 -2.55
N THR A 25 5.37 -2.96 -1.24
CA THR A 25 4.44 -2.35 -0.29
C THR A 25 5.21 -1.37 0.58
N LEU A 26 4.76 -0.12 0.60
CA LEU A 26 5.36 0.95 1.39
C LEU A 26 4.27 1.74 2.12
N ASN A 27 4.65 2.46 3.17
CA ASN A 27 3.74 3.34 3.88
C ASN A 27 3.66 4.71 3.21
N ILE A 28 2.56 5.42 3.45
CA ILE A 28 2.46 6.85 3.13
C ILE A 28 3.62 7.64 3.76
N SER A 29 3.99 8.74 3.11
CA SER A 29 5.11 9.61 3.47
C SER A 29 6.52 8.99 3.36
N GLU A 30 6.65 7.68 3.11
CA GLU A 30 7.93 7.08 2.72
C GLU A 30 8.31 7.51 1.28
N THR A 31 9.55 7.24 0.89
CA THR A 31 10.02 7.40 -0.49
C THR A 31 10.02 6.04 -1.17
N ALA A 32 9.26 5.88 -2.26
CA ALA A 32 9.39 4.71 -3.11
C ALA A 32 10.62 4.83 -3.98
N ILE A 33 11.39 3.74 -4.09
CA ILE A 33 12.45 3.57 -5.08
C ILE A 33 12.07 2.34 -5.91
N LEU A 34 11.55 2.57 -7.11
CA LEU A 34 11.19 1.52 -8.06
C LEU A 34 12.42 1.25 -8.92
N ARG A 35 13.07 0.12 -8.68
CA ARG A 35 14.36 -0.17 -9.30
C ARG A 35 14.20 -0.66 -10.74
N CYS A 36 15.07 -0.20 -11.63
CA CYS A 36 15.22 -0.78 -12.95
C CYS A 36 16.70 -0.95 -13.29
N HIS A 37 17.20 -2.16 -13.09
CA HIS A 37 18.57 -2.56 -13.42
C HIS A 37 18.61 -3.04 -14.86
N VAL A 38 19.43 -2.39 -15.67
CA VAL A 38 19.55 -2.64 -17.11
C VAL A 38 20.96 -3.11 -17.43
N LYS A 39 21.04 -4.15 -18.26
CA LYS A 39 22.26 -4.62 -18.90
C LYS A 39 22.27 -4.30 -20.39
N ASN A 40 23.41 -3.89 -20.92
CA ASN A 40 23.65 -3.56 -22.33
C ASN A 40 22.70 -2.48 -22.87
N LEU A 41 22.51 -1.36 -22.15
CA LEU A 41 21.59 -0.29 -22.58
C LEU A 41 22.00 0.31 -23.94
N GLY A 42 23.30 0.55 -24.13
CA GLY A 42 23.82 1.20 -25.35
C GLY A 42 23.18 2.56 -25.56
N ASN A 43 22.70 2.82 -26.78
CA ASN A 43 22.01 4.07 -27.15
C ASN A 43 20.47 3.97 -27.03
N ASN A 44 19.95 2.97 -26.32
CA ASN A 44 18.51 2.86 -26.09
C ASN A 44 18.12 3.70 -24.87
N HIS A 45 16.84 4.07 -24.80
CA HIS A 45 16.29 4.88 -23.72
C HIS A 45 15.50 4.03 -22.73
N VAL A 46 15.52 4.43 -21.46
CA VAL A 46 14.67 3.82 -20.42
C VAL A 46 13.46 4.70 -20.21
N THR A 47 12.27 4.12 -20.32
CA THR A 47 11.00 4.83 -20.12
C THR A 47 10.28 4.24 -18.91
N TRP A 48 9.91 5.09 -17.96
CA TRP A 48 8.94 4.72 -16.92
C TRP A 48 7.54 5.11 -17.35
N LEU A 49 6.61 4.18 -17.20
CA LEU A 49 5.19 4.41 -17.46
C LEU A 49 4.35 4.06 -16.22
N LYS A 50 3.23 4.75 -16.02
CA LYS A 50 2.22 4.39 -15.03
C LYS A 50 0.95 3.96 -15.73
N TYR A 51 0.38 2.84 -15.30
CA TYR A 51 -0.91 2.40 -15.80
C TYR A 51 -2.02 3.33 -15.28
N ASP A 52 -2.75 3.96 -16.19
CA ASP A 52 -3.95 4.71 -15.90
C ASP A 52 -5.16 3.80 -16.06
N SER A 53 -5.83 3.49 -14.95
CA SER A 53 -6.99 2.60 -14.94
C SER A 53 -8.25 3.22 -15.54
N LYS A 54 -8.35 4.54 -15.63
CA LYS A 54 -9.50 5.23 -16.23
C LYS A 54 -9.40 5.23 -17.75
N MET A 55 -8.20 5.43 -18.27
CA MET A 55 -7.90 5.41 -19.71
C MET A 55 -7.61 4.00 -20.23
N GLY A 56 -7.34 3.03 -19.35
CA GLY A 56 -7.03 1.65 -19.71
C GLY A 56 -5.68 1.49 -20.43
N THR A 57 -4.73 2.40 -20.20
CA THR A 57 -3.46 2.45 -20.93
C THR A 57 -2.30 2.93 -20.04
N TYR A 58 -1.08 2.75 -20.51
CA TYR A 58 0.13 3.24 -19.85
C TYR A 58 0.46 4.66 -20.32
N LEU A 59 0.61 5.57 -19.36
CA LEU A 59 1.04 6.95 -19.60
C LEU A 59 2.53 7.11 -19.29
N PRO A 60 3.32 7.77 -20.14
CA PRO A 60 4.74 7.99 -19.88
C PRO A 60 4.91 8.96 -18.70
N LEU A 61 5.73 8.55 -17.73
CA LEU A 61 6.18 9.39 -16.62
C LEU A 61 7.50 10.06 -16.97
N THR A 62 8.45 9.28 -17.51
CA THR A 62 9.82 9.72 -17.78
C THR A 62 10.37 9.07 -19.04
N VAL A 63 11.33 9.74 -19.66
CA VAL A 63 12.26 9.16 -20.63
C VAL A 63 13.64 9.55 -20.14
N ASP A 64 14.45 8.55 -19.82
CA ASP A 64 15.72 8.69 -19.10
C ASP A 64 15.50 9.53 -17.83
N GLU A 65 16.35 10.54 -17.56
CA GLU A 65 16.22 11.42 -16.41
C GLU A 65 15.12 12.48 -16.56
N GLN A 66 14.57 12.68 -17.76
CA GLN A 66 13.56 13.71 -17.99
C GLN A 66 12.18 13.25 -17.53
N VAL A 67 11.59 14.00 -16.59
CA VAL A 67 10.25 13.75 -16.05
C VAL A 67 9.21 14.61 -16.78
N PHE A 68 8.18 13.98 -17.32
CA PHE A 68 7.05 14.65 -17.99
C PHE A 68 5.82 14.82 -17.08
N TYR A 69 5.79 14.07 -15.97
CA TYR A 69 4.71 14.15 -15.00
C TYR A 69 4.78 15.45 -14.20
N SER A 70 3.64 16.12 -13.99
CA SER A 70 3.60 17.44 -13.34
C SER A 70 3.89 17.40 -11.83
N ASP A 71 3.78 16.22 -11.21
CA ASP A 71 4.03 16.05 -9.79
C ASP A 71 5.53 16.03 -9.50
N LYS A 72 6.03 17.06 -8.81
CA LYS A 72 7.44 17.26 -8.47
C LYS A 72 8.02 16.22 -7.52
N ARG A 73 7.18 15.34 -6.94
CA ARG A 73 7.65 14.24 -6.08
C ARG A 73 8.34 13.14 -6.86
N TYR A 74 8.09 13.06 -8.18
CA TYR A 74 8.64 12.08 -9.10
C TYR A 74 9.97 12.57 -9.66
N TYR A 75 11.02 11.76 -9.54
CA TYR A 75 12.32 12.00 -10.17
C TYR A 75 13.02 10.68 -10.49
N VAL A 76 14.05 10.74 -11.31
CA VAL A 76 14.84 9.56 -11.70
C VAL A 76 16.23 9.67 -11.10
N SER A 77 16.68 8.60 -10.45
CA SER A 77 18.09 8.42 -10.10
C SER A 77 18.71 7.40 -11.04
N SER A 78 19.63 7.87 -11.89
CA SER A 78 20.39 7.05 -12.82
C SER A 78 21.86 6.97 -12.43
N TYR A 79 22.44 5.78 -12.54
CA TYR A 79 23.88 5.58 -12.36
C TYR A 79 24.35 4.29 -13.04
N SER A 80 25.60 4.28 -13.50
CA SER A 80 26.24 3.10 -14.10
C SER A 80 27.19 2.45 -13.10
N THR A 81 27.14 1.11 -13.01
CA THR A 81 28.09 0.32 -12.19
C THR A 81 29.22 -0.30 -13.02
N SER A 82 29.02 -0.44 -14.33
CA SER A 82 30.01 -0.83 -15.32
C SER A 82 29.60 -0.31 -16.70
N GLU A 83 30.42 -0.51 -17.73
CA GLU A 83 30.09 -0.12 -19.11
C GLU A 83 28.77 -0.72 -19.61
N ASP A 84 28.47 -1.94 -19.17
CA ASP A 84 27.29 -2.70 -19.57
C ASP A 84 26.17 -2.73 -18.52
N ASN A 85 26.35 -2.18 -17.32
CA ASN A 85 25.33 -2.22 -16.25
C ASN A 85 24.98 -0.83 -15.74
N SER A 86 23.69 -0.50 -15.75
CA SER A 86 23.16 0.77 -15.24
C SER A 86 21.84 0.57 -14.48
N TYR A 87 21.54 1.50 -13.58
CA TYR A 87 20.30 1.60 -12.84
C TYR A 87 19.56 2.86 -13.26
N TRP A 88 18.25 2.75 -13.41
CA TRP A 88 17.34 3.81 -13.82
C TRP A 88 16.12 3.81 -12.91
N ASN A 89 16.32 4.21 -11.66
CA ASN A 89 15.29 4.06 -10.63
C ASN A 89 14.31 5.22 -10.70
N LEU A 90 13.01 4.91 -10.68
CA LEU A 90 11.98 5.91 -10.46
C LEU A 90 11.78 6.11 -8.96
N GLU A 91 11.98 7.33 -8.49
CA GLU A 91 11.79 7.70 -7.10
C GLU A 91 10.56 8.58 -6.92
N ILE A 92 9.74 8.24 -5.92
CA ILE A 92 8.52 8.97 -5.57
C ILE A 92 8.62 9.33 -4.09
N SER A 93 8.93 10.59 -3.82
CA SER A 93 9.01 11.11 -2.45
C SER A 93 7.62 11.36 -1.86
N ASN A 94 7.52 11.33 -0.53
CA ASN A 94 6.28 11.60 0.21
C ASN A 94 5.08 10.84 -0.38
N LEU A 95 5.14 9.51 -0.36
CA LEU A 95 4.14 8.64 -0.96
C LEU A 95 2.72 8.97 -0.49
N GLN A 96 1.81 8.94 -1.44
CA GLN A 96 0.37 9.14 -1.25
C GLN A 96 -0.40 7.92 -1.73
N ILE A 97 -1.64 7.77 -1.26
CA ILE A 97 -2.52 6.66 -1.67
C ILE A 97 -2.71 6.65 -3.21
N ALA A 98 -2.74 7.82 -3.85
CA ALA A 98 -2.88 7.96 -5.30
C ALA A 98 -1.65 7.49 -6.11
N ASP A 99 -0.51 7.26 -5.43
CA ASP A 99 0.67 6.67 -6.07
C ASP A 99 0.57 5.15 -6.18
N GLU A 100 -0.36 4.50 -5.47
CA GLU A 100 -0.63 3.08 -5.65
C GLU A 100 -0.99 2.77 -7.10
N GLY A 101 -0.40 1.71 -7.65
CA GLY A 101 -0.64 1.34 -9.04
C GLY A 101 0.45 0.47 -9.65
N ILE A 102 0.36 0.30 -10.96
CA ILE A 102 1.29 -0.51 -11.75
C ILE A 102 2.23 0.45 -12.50
N TYR A 103 3.52 0.30 -12.24
CA TYR A 103 4.58 1.03 -12.92
C TYR A 103 5.31 0.08 -13.86
N GLU A 104 5.64 0.52 -15.06
CA GLU A 104 6.36 -0.25 -16.06
C GLU A 104 7.70 0.44 -16.37
N CYS A 105 8.81 -0.27 -16.17
CA CYS A 105 10.09 0.12 -16.75
C CYS A 105 10.23 -0.56 -18.10
N LYS A 106 10.40 0.22 -19.16
CA LYS A 106 10.39 -0.24 -20.55
C LYS A 106 11.58 0.28 -21.33
N ILE A 107 12.16 -0.59 -22.14
CA ILE A 107 13.14 -0.23 -23.17
C ILE A 107 12.58 -0.72 -24.50
N SER A 108 12.40 0.19 -25.44
CA SER A 108 11.78 -0.10 -26.73
C SER A 108 12.49 0.65 -27.83
N ASN A 109 12.70 -0.01 -28.96
CA ASN A 109 13.13 0.60 -30.20
C ASN A 109 12.29 0.06 -31.38
N ARG A 110 12.69 0.38 -32.62
CA ARG A 110 11.95 -0.04 -33.83
C ARG A 110 11.85 -1.56 -33.99
N HIS A 111 12.75 -2.34 -33.40
CA HIS A 111 12.89 -3.77 -33.66
C HIS A 111 12.42 -4.65 -32.49
N ALA A 112 12.58 -4.19 -31.25
CA ALA A 112 12.24 -4.96 -30.06
C ALA A 112 11.84 -4.08 -28.87
N SER A 113 11.17 -4.71 -27.91
CA SER A 113 10.79 -4.12 -26.64
C SER A 113 10.96 -5.13 -25.51
N VAL A 114 11.49 -4.66 -24.38
CA VAL A 114 11.54 -5.38 -23.10
C VAL A 114 10.94 -4.51 -22.01
N SER A 115 10.17 -5.10 -21.10
CA SER A 115 9.63 -4.37 -19.95
C SER A 115 9.47 -5.26 -18.72
N ILE A 116 9.42 -4.62 -17.55
CA ILE A 116 9.03 -5.24 -16.28
C ILE A 116 7.98 -4.37 -15.61
N LYS A 117 7.19 -4.98 -14.72
CA LYS A 117 6.10 -4.29 -14.01
C LYS A 117 6.35 -4.32 -12.51
N ILE A 118 6.13 -3.22 -11.83
CA ILE A 118 6.18 -3.15 -10.36
C ILE A 118 4.81 -2.71 -9.87
N HIS A 119 4.23 -3.54 -9.01
CA HIS A 119 2.96 -3.25 -8.35
C HIS A 119 3.26 -2.55 -7.03
N LEU A 120 3.13 -1.22 -7.02
CA LEU A 120 3.30 -0.42 -5.81
C LEU A 120 1.99 -0.40 -5.04
N GLN A 121 2.00 -0.93 -3.82
CA GLN A 121 0.90 -0.84 -2.86
C GLN A 121 1.26 0.18 -1.78
N VAL A 122 0.35 1.10 -1.48
CA VAL A 122 0.58 2.14 -0.47
C VAL A 122 -0.34 1.90 0.73
N GLN A 123 0.29 1.69 1.89
CA GLN A 123 -0.38 1.41 3.15
C GLN A 123 -0.34 2.62 4.08
N ILE A 124 -1.29 2.69 4.99
CA ILE A 124 -1.25 3.65 6.09
C ILE A 124 -0.93 2.88 7.36
N PRO A 125 0.04 3.34 8.17
CA PRO A 125 0.28 2.72 9.45
C PRO A 125 -0.98 2.85 10.31
N MET A 126 -1.43 1.73 10.87
CA MET A 126 -2.66 1.65 11.65
C MET A 126 -2.47 0.66 12.80
N THR A 127 -2.78 1.09 14.02
CA THR A 127 -2.68 0.29 15.24
C THR A 127 -4.03 0.23 15.95
N ILE A 128 -4.24 -0.88 16.67
CA ILE A 128 -5.38 -1.06 17.57
C ILE A 128 -4.86 -1.53 18.93
N LYS A 129 -5.30 -0.90 20.01
CA LYS A 129 -4.84 -1.20 21.37
C LYS A 129 -5.99 -1.16 22.38
N PRO A 130 -6.08 -2.12 23.31
CA PRO A 130 -5.42 -3.43 23.26
C PRO A 130 -5.94 -4.30 22.10
N ALA A 131 -5.12 -5.20 21.57
CA ALA A 131 -5.54 -6.15 20.52
C ALA A 131 -6.37 -7.32 21.07
N ARG A 132 -6.22 -7.61 22.36
CA ARG A 132 -7.03 -8.58 23.09
C ARG A 132 -7.19 -8.11 24.53
N LEU A 133 -8.39 -8.16 25.07
CA LEU A 133 -8.72 -7.69 26.41
C LEU A 133 -9.71 -8.63 27.10
N TYR A 134 -9.46 -8.90 28.37
CA TYR A 134 -10.35 -9.63 29.28
C TYR A 134 -10.74 -8.69 30.40
N VAL A 135 -12.03 -8.55 30.67
CA VAL A 135 -12.54 -7.70 31.76
C VAL A 135 -13.71 -8.37 32.46
N GLU A 136 -13.92 -7.99 33.72
CA GLU A 136 -15.11 -8.40 34.46
C GLU A 136 -16.33 -7.53 34.07
N PRO A 137 -17.56 -8.06 34.19
CA PRO A 137 -18.77 -7.25 34.02
C PRO A 137 -18.76 -6.01 34.91
N GLY A 138 -19.17 -4.87 34.35
CA GLY A 138 -19.17 -3.56 35.02
C GLY A 138 -17.90 -2.73 34.78
N SER A 139 -16.81 -3.35 34.30
CA SER A 139 -15.55 -2.65 34.00
C SER A 139 -15.70 -1.62 32.89
N SER A 140 -14.91 -0.55 32.95
CA SER A 140 -14.78 0.41 31.86
C SER A 140 -13.75 -0.08 30.84
N VAL A 141 -14.15 -0.15 29.57
CA VAL A 141 -13.30 -0.60 28.45
C VAL A 141 -13.06 0.56 27.50
N VAL A 142 -11.81 0.71 27.06
CA VAL A 142 -11.42 1.64 26.01
C VAL A 142 -10.59 0.90 24.98
N LEU A 143 -11.06 0.92 23.72
CA LEU A 143 -10.30 0.43 22.57
C LEU A 143 -9.86 1.62 21.71
N ASP A 144 -8.57 1.72 21.49
CA ASP A 144 -7.94 2.80 20.72
C ASP A 144 -7.57 2.30 19.33
N CYS A 145 -8.17 2.90 18.30
CA CYS A 145 -7.73 2.71 16.92
C CYS A 145 -7.01 3.96 16.43
N SER A 146 -5.72 3.84 16.11
CA SER A 146 -4.89 4.99 15.69
C SER A 146 -4.38 4.80 14.27
N ILE A 147 -4.51 5.84 13.45
CA ILE A 147 -3.95 5.95 12.10
C ILE A 147 -2.91 7.07 12.08
N TYR A 148 -1.79 6.83 11.39
CA TYR A 148 -0.62 7.73 11.41
C TYR A 148 -0.40 8.37 10.05
N ASN A 149 0.18 9.56 10.05
CA ASN A 149 0.56 10.37 8.89
C ASN A 149 -0.63 10.77 7.99
N ILE A 150 -1.85 10.67 8.48
CA ILE A 150 -3.05 11.09 7.77
C ILE A 150 -4.06 11.74 8.73
N ASN A 151 -4.60 12.88 8.29
CA ASN A 151 -5.69 13.56 8.96
C ASN A 151 -6.99 13.11 8.30
N THR A 152 -7.83 12.38 9.03
CA THR A 152 -9.05 11.81 8.46
C THR A 152 -10.18 11.72 9.48
N THR A 153 -11.42 11.78 9.00
CA THR A 153 -12.63 11.47 9.75
C THR A 153 -13.20 10.09 9.39
N ASN A 154 -12.60 9.39 8.43
CA ASN A 154 -13.14 8.16 7.83
C ASN A 154 -12.67 6.89 8.56
N LEU A 155 -12.60 6.97 9.90
CA LEU A 155 -12.41 5.80 10.77
C LEU A 155 -13.77 5.37 11.30
N THR A 156 -14.05 4.07 11.27
CA THR A 156 -15.29 3.52 11.80
C THR A 156 -15.04 2.21 12.53
N TRP A 157 -15.76 1.99 13.63
CA TRP A 157 -15.79 0.70 14.29
C TRP A 157 -16.87 -0.22 13.69
N HIS A 158 -16.58 -1.51 13.69
CA HIS A 158 -17.50 -2.59 13.36
C HIS A 158 -17.46 -3.64 14.45
N PHE A 159 -18.62 -4.17 14.83
CA PHE A 159 -18.73 -5.23 15.84
C PHE A 159 -19.14 -6.53 15.16
N SER A 160 -18.50 -7.63 15.56
CA SER A 160 -18.94 -8.97 15.21
C SER A 160 -19.01 -9.82 16.47
N SER A 161 -20.21 -10.30 16.78
CA SER A 161 -20.42 -11.44 17.69
C SER A 161 -20.57 -12.71 16.85
N LEU A 162 -20.50 -13.88 17.51
CA LEU A 162 -20.32 -15.22 16.94
C LEU A 162 -21.18 -15.60 15.71
N ASN A 163 -22.22 -14.84 15.33
CA ASN A 163 -23.02 -15.10 14.13
C ASN A 163 -23.45 -13.86 13.31
N GLN A 164 -23.10 -12.62 13.68
CA GLN A 164 -23.57 -11.42 12.97
C GLN A 164 -22.49 -10.30 12.96
N THR A 165 -22.35 -9.62 11.82
CA THR A 165 -21.55 -8.39 11.68
C THR A 165 -22.48 -7.20 11.63
N PHE A 166 -22.27 -6.24 12.53
CA PHE A 166 -23.05 -5.01 12.57
C PHE A 166 -22.11 -3.81 12.43
N LYS A 167 -22.52 -2.80 11.65
CA LYS A 167 -22.02 -1.43 11.86
C LYS A 167 -22.57 -1.02 13.23
N TYR A 168 -21.70 -0.64 14.16
CA TYR A 168 -22.02 -0.47 15.60
C TYR A 168 -23.38 0.16 15.87
N SER A 169 -24.07 -0.32 16.92
CA SER A 169 -24.70 0.56 17.92
C SER A 169 -25.29 -0.27 19.08
N TYR A 170 -24.50 -0.56 20.11
CA TYR A 170 -25.11 -0.79 21.43
C TYR A 170 -25.33 0.60 22.07
N PRO A 171 -26.53 0.91 22.60
CA PRO A 171 -26.83 2.24 23.14
C PRO A 171 -25.93 2.67 24.31
N ASP A 172 -25.29 1.72 24.97
CA ASP A 172 -24.41 1.91 26.12
C ASP A 172 -22.91 2.00 25.75
N THR A 173 -22.59 2.28 24.49
CA THR A 173 -21.23 2.60 24.04
C THR A 173 -21.18 3.95 23.33
N TYR A 174 -20.00 4.58 23.31
CA TYR A 174 -19.80 5.81 22.54
C TYR A 174 -18.39 5.90 21.96
N GLU A 175 -18.25 6.73 20.93
CA GLU A 175 -16.98 6.96 20.23
C GLU A 175 -16.42 8.35 20.55
N LYS A 176 -15.10 8.46 20.56
CA LYS A 176 -14.40 9.73 20.72
C LYS A 176 -13.23 9.84 19.76
N HIS A 177 -13.31 10.83 18.86
CA HIS A 177 -12.18 11.22 18.02
C HIS A 177 -11.16 12.02 18.84
N GLN A 178 -9.88 11.74 18.61
CA GLN A 178 -8.76 12.49 19.13
C GLN A 178 -7.75 12.72 18.02
N TYR A 179 -7.29 13.98 17.91
CA TYR A 179 -6.31 14.39 16.94
C TYR A 179 -5.06 14.84 17.69
N LYS A 180 -3.92 14.23 17.40
CA LYS A 180 -2.64 14.60 18.02
C LYS A 180 -1.55 14.55 16.97
N GLN A 181 -1.02 15.73 16.60
CA GLN A 181 0.00 15.86 15.55
C GLN A 181 -0.48 15.18 14.25
N ASN A 182 0.23 14.14 13.81
CA ASN A 182 -0.05 13.39 12.58
C ASN A 182 -0.82 12.09 12.86
N ILE A 183 -1.47 11.98 14.02
CA ILE A 183 -2.16 10.78 14.48
C ILE A 183 -3.63 11.12 14.69
N THR A 184 -4.49 10.36 14.02
CA THR A 184 -5.93 10.37 14.28
C THR A 184 -6.30 9.10 15.05
N THR A 185 -6.89 9.25 16.23
CA THR A 185 -7.33 8.13 17.07
C THR A 185 -8.85 8.14 17.21
N LEU A 186 -9.49 7.03 16.85
CA LEU A 186 -10.90 6.76 17.16
C LEU A 186 -10.98 5.81 18.35
N LYS A 187 -11.44 6.33 19.49
CA LYS A 187 -11.66 5.54 20.70
C LYS A 187 -13.08 4.99 20.72
N LEU A 188 -13.23 3.71 21.02
CA LEU A 188 -14.52 3.13 21.41
C LEU A 188 -14.52 2.90 22.92
N ILE A 189 -15.54 3.40 23.59
CA ILE A 189 -15.64 3.40 25.05
C ILE A 189 -16.90 2.65 25.46
N ILE A 190 -16.74 1.68 26.36
CA ILE A 190 -17.80 0.90 26.99
C ILE A 190 -17.71 1.17 28.50
N PRO A 191 -18.52 2.08 29.07
CA PRO A 191 -18.39 2.48 30.47
C PRO A 191 -18.66 1.33 31.46
N HIS A 192 -19.62 0.46 31.12
CA HIS A 192 -20.04 -0.67 31.94
C HIS A 192 -20.13 -1.92 31.08
N ALA A 193 -19.03 -2.67 31.03
CA ALA A 193 -18.93 -3.89 30.24
C ALA A 193 -19.99 -4.93 30.66
N LYS A 194 -20.55 -5.65 29.69
CA LYS A 194 -21.58 -6.68 29.90
C LYS A 194 -21.24 -7.89 29.03
N PRO A 195 -21.70 -9.11 29.38
CA PRO A 195 -21.34 -10.31 28.62
C PRO A 195 -21.62 -10.22 27.10
N TYR A 196 -22.67 -9.50 26.67
CA TYR A 196 -22.99 -9.32 25.25
C TYR A 196 -22.04 -8.38 24.49
N HIS A 197 -21.19 -7.63 25.20
CA HIS A 197 -20.11 -6.85 24.60
C HIS A 197 -18.94 -7.74 24.17
N THR A 198 -18.89 -9.01 24.57
CA THR A 198 -17.87 -9.97 24.10
C THR A 198 -17.96 -10.14 22.59
N GLY A 199 -16.82 -9.98 21.91
CA GLY A 199 -16.77 -10.12 20.45
C GLY A 199 -15.51 -9.57 19.79
N LEU A 200 -15.57 -9.48 18.47
CA LEU A 200 -14.51 -8.94 17.62
C LEU A 200 -14.85 -7.51 17.19
N TYR A 201 -13.98 -6.59 17.57
CA TYR A 201 -14.09 -5.16 17.34
C TYR A 201 -13.13 -4.80 16.21
N THR A 202 -13.63 -4.39 15.05
CA THR A 202 -12.80 -4.09 13.88
C THR A 202 -12.88 -2.60 13.57
N CYS A 203 -11.77 -1.91 13.71
CA CYS A 203 -11.63 -0.56 13.20
C CYS A 203 -11.27 -0.61 11.71
N VAL A 204 -11.95 0.20 10.90
CA VAL A 204 -11.82 0.24 9.45
C VAL A 204 -11.51 1.67 9.03
N TYR A 205 -10.49 1.84 8.19
CA TYR A 205 -10.17 3.08 7.50
C TYR A 205 -10.56 2.97 6.03
N ASP A 206 -11.49 3.81 5.59
CA ASP A 206 -11.90 3.99 4.18
C ASP A 206 -12.13 2.68 3.40
N LYS A 207 -12.61 1.63 4.09
CA LYS A 207 -12.75 0.26 3.56
C LYS A 207 -11.46 -0.39 3.01
N ARG A 208 -10.30 0.27 3.12
CA ARG A 208 -9.00 -0.22 2.62
C ARG A 208 -8.27 -1.04 3.67
N GLN A 209 -8.17 -0.51 4.88
CA GLN A 209 -7.39 -1.11 5.96
C GLN A 209 -8.24 -1.36 7.19
N ARG A 210 -7.97 -2.50 7.83
CA ARG A 210 -8.69 -2.95 9.02
C ARG A 210 -7.73 -3.50 10.07
N ARG A 211 -8.06 -3.22 11.33
CA ARG A 211 -7.40 -3.79 12.51
C ARG A 211 -8.47 -4.22 13.49
N SER A 212 -8.28 -5.39 14.10
CA SER A 212 -9.27 -5.98 14.98
C SER A 212 -8.73 -6.23 16.37
N ALA A 213 -9.58 -6.02 17.37
CA ALA A 213 -9.36 -6.35 18.77
C ALA A 213 -10.42 -7.35 19.25
N LYS A 214 -10.04 -8.27 20.12
CA LYS A 214 -10.97 -9.21 20.77
C LYS A 214 -11.24 -8.78 22.20
N LEU A 215 -12.51 -8.63 22.56
CA LEU A 215 -12.95 -8.34 23.92
C LEU A 215 -13.67 -9.55 24.50
N PHE A 216 -13.33 -9.92 25.74
CA PHE A 216 -14.03 -10.92 26.54
C PHE A 216 -14.51 -10.26 27.83
N VAL A 217 -15.81 -10.36 28.09
CA VAL A 217 -16.46 -9.87 29.30
C VAL A 217 -17.05 -11.05 30.05
N GLU A 218 -16.29 -11.56 31.02
CA GLU A 218 -16.60 -12.76 31.78
C GLU A 218 -16.25 -12.52 33.24
N LYS A 219 -16.99 -13.14 34.17
CA LYS A 219 -16.61 -13.07 35.60
C LYS A 219 -15.25 -13.76 35.75
N GLY A 220 -14.34 -13.16 36.53
CA GLY A 220 -13.11 -13.84 36.91
C GLY A 220 -13.43 -15.22 37.49
N LEU A 221 -12.68 -16.24 37.07
CA LEU A 221 -12.60 -17.48 37.83
C LEU A 221 -12.00 -17.09 39.18
N LEU A 222 -12.84 -17.09 40.22
CA LEU A 222 -12.40 -17.01 41.60
C LEU A 222 -11.38 -18.15 41.81
N THR A 223 -10.09 -17.82 41.82
CA THR A 223 -9.02 -18.70 42.32
C THR A 223 -8.87 -18.51 43.81
#